data_AF-A0A7J9TH17-F1
#
_entry.id   AF-A0A7J9TH17-F1
#
_cell.length_a   1.000
_cell.length_b   1.000
_cell.length_c   1.000
_cell.angle_alpha   90.00
_cell.angle_beta   90.00
_cell.angle_gamma   90.00
#
_symmetry.space_group_name_H-M   'P 1'
#
loop_
_entity.id
_entity.type
_entity.pdbx_description
1 polymer ?
#
loop_
_entity_poly.entity_id
_entity_poly.type
_entity_poly.pdbx_seq_one_letter_code
_entity_poly.pdbx_strand_id
1 'polypeptide(L)'
;MSDILPAGKAIYQETHNGMCIQGISYSEEDLNQSAQVVADICFDTRGQEDFENYILSLSDTGFSPIKTILPKIRDWQVGEGFAEAHLTAHFSCDFPWSNNRDLKNPNSSLTGADMVGFHKGEFAFGEVKTSTEQKSPPQVTSKKGDGLNTQLKKLCHDHDRRWLLAQYLFHRVKNTTKYQEACIAYLKNNQNFYIFGVLVRDVDAKINDWNYLKKHLEVHGENRVFLVALYLPKNDGIQKLHAAVLSKGAKS
;
A
#
# COMPACT_ATOMS: atom_id res chain seq x y z
N MET A 1 -8.37 -3.98 -22.64
CA MET A 1 -6.91 -4.15 -22.53
C MET A 1 -6.68 -4.57 -21.10
N SER A 2 -5.95 -5.66 -20.84
CA SER A 2 -5.77 -6.14 -19.47
C SER A 2 -5.22 -5.03 -18.59
N ASP A 3 -5.94 -4.70 -17.51
CA ASP A 3 -5.58 -3.71 -16.49
C ASP A 3 -4.37 -4.17 -15.66
N ILE A 4 -3.26 -4.46 -16.34
CA ILE A 4 -2.01 -4.87 -15.71
C ILE A 4 -1.25 -3.59 -15.40
N LEU A 5 -1.01 -3.35 -14.11
CA LEU A 5 -0.16 -2.25 -13.67
C LEU A 5 1.23 -2.39 -14.33
N PRO A 6 1.74 -1.36 -15.03
CA PRO A 6 3.10 -1.36 -15.55
C PRO A 6 4.12 -1.66 -14.44
N ALA A 7 5.19 -2.38 -14.77
CA ALA A 7 6.27 -2.67 -13.83
C ALA A 7 7.16 -1.44 -13.56
N GLY A 8 7.13 -0.43 -14.43
CA GLY A 8 8.09 0.66 -14.48
C GLY A 8 9.49 0.17 -14.87
N LYS A 9 10.47 1.07 -14.81
CA LYS A 9 11.88 0.77 -15.11
C LYS A 9 12.68 0.69 -13.82
N ALA A 10 13.32 -0.45 -13.55
CA ALA A 10 14.25 -0.57 -12.43
C ALA A 10 15.46 0.36 -12.62
N ILE A 11 15.75 1.18 -11.61
CA ILE A 11 16.86 2.14 -11.58
C ILE A 11 18.00 1.64 -10.70
N TYR A 12 17.66 1.01 -9.57
CA TYR A 12 18.63 0.38 -8.69
C TYR A 12 17.99 -0.81 -7.97
N GLN A 13 18.83 -1.78 -7.62
CA GLN A 13 18.48 -2.91 -6.76
C GLN A 13 19.73 -3.30 -5.95
N GLU A 14 19.56 -3.49 -4.64
CA GLU A 14 20.62 -3.97 -3.77
C GLU A 14 20.06 -4.74 -2.58
N THR A 15 20.96 -5.44 -1.87
CA THR A 15 20.69 -6.00 -0.54
C THR A 15 21.59 -5.29 0.47
N HIS A 16 21.02 -4.85 1.59
CA HIS A 16 21.78 -4.18 2.65
C HIS A 16 21.28 -4.64 4.02
N ASN A 17 22.15 -5.20 4.87
CA ASN A 17 21.81 -5.69 6.21
C ASN A 17 20.54 -6.57 6.25
N GLY A 18 20.40 -7.48 5.27
CA GLY A 18 19.23 -8.35 5.16
C GLY A 18 17.97 -7.70 4.58
N MET A 19 17.99 -6.41 4.23
CA MET A 19 16.91 -5.74 3.50
C MET A 19 17.10 -5.89 1.99
N CYS A 20 16.02 -6.15 1.27
CA CYS A 20 15.96 -6.02 -0.19
C CYS A 20 15.54 -4.59 -0.54
N ILE A 21 16.33 -3.88 -1.34
CA ILE A 21 16.09 -2.47 -1.66
C ILE A 21 15.98 -2.32 -3.18
N GLN A 22 14.94 -1.64 -3.64
CA GLN A 22 14.69 -1.42 -5.06
C GLN A 22 14.20 0.01 -5.33
N GLY A 23 14.62 0.58 -6.46
CA GLY A 23 14.12 1.84 -6.98
C GLY A 23 13.60 1.65 -8.39
N ILE A 24 12.40 2.15 -8.65
CA ILE A 24 11.68 1.97 -9.91
C ILE A 24 11.18 3.34 -10.38
N SER A 25 11.45 3.69 -11.63
CA SER A 25 10.93 4.90 -12.25
C SER A 25 9.73 4.61 -13.15
N TYR A 26 8.72 5.46 -13.07
CA TYR A 26 7.52 5.43 -13.90
C TYR A 26 7.52 6.63 -14.85
N SER A 27 7.18 6.38 -16.10
CA SER A 27 6.91 7.41 -17.10
C SER A 27 5.50 7.96 -16.96
N GLU A 28 5.19 9.04 -17.68
CA GLU A 28 3.82 9.58 -17.76
C GLU A 28 2.84 8.56 -18.38
N GLU A 29 3.31 7.77 -19.35
CA GLU A 29 2.51 6.71 -19.95
C GLU A 29 2.18 5.64 -18.91
N ASP A 30 3.16 5.22 -18.11
CA ASP A 30 2.94 4.23 -17.05
C ASP A 30 1.92 4.72 -16.02
N LEU A 31 1.97 6.02 -15.66
CA LEU A 31 0.99 6.62 -14.75
C LEU A 31 -0.44 6.57 -15.30
N ASN A 32 -0.61 6.92 -16.58
CA ASN A 32 -1.92 6.90 -17.23
C ASN A 32 -2.48 5.47 -17.32
N GLN A 33 -1.63 4.49 -17.60
CA GLN A 33 -2.01 3.06 -17.61
C GLN A 33 -2.35 2.55 -16.20
N SER A 34 -1.66 3.05 -15.17
CA SER A 34 -1.90 2.68 -13.78
C SER A 34 -3.19 3.26 -13.19
N ALA A 35 -3.68 4.37 -13.74
CA ALA A 35 -4.72 5.19 -13.11
C ALA A 35 -6.02 4.45 -12.77
N GLN A 36 -6.44 3.48 -13.61
CA GLN A 36 -7.66 2.71 -13.33
C GLN A 36 -7.49 1.80 -12.11
N VAL A 37 -6.44 0.97 -12.10
CA VAL A 37 -6.16 0.05 -10.98
C VAL A 37 -5.97 0.81 -9.67
N VAL A 38 -5.28 1.95 -9.72
CA VAL A 38 -5.10 2.80 -8.53
C VAL A 38 -6.42 3.40 -8.09
N ALA A 39 -7.28 3.83 -9.01
CA ALA A 39 -8.62 4.30 -8.68
C ALA A 39 -9.46 3.20 -8.04
N ASP A 40 -9.41 1.97 -8.54
CA ASP A 40 -10.19 0.86 -7.99
C ASP A 40 -9.82 0.56 -6.53
N ILE A 41 -8.54 0.72 -6.17
CA ILE A 41 -8.06 0.62 -4.79
C ILE A 41 -8.48 1.84 -3.97
N CYS A 42 -8.21 3.06 -4.48
CA CYS A 42 -8.48 4.30 -3.76
C CYS A 42 -9.97 4.55 -3.49
N PHE A 43 -10.85 4.07 -4.36
CA PHE A 43 -12.30 4.18 -4.20
C PHE A 43 -12.94 2.90 -3.69
N ASP A 44 -12.17 1.82 -3.50
CA ASP A 44 -12.68 0.52 -3.11
C ASP A 44 -13.84 0.06 -4.02
N THR A 45 -13.65 0.16 -5.35
CA THR A 45 -14.68 -0.13 -6.36
C THR A 45 -15.32 -1.49 -6.12
N ARG A 46 -14.51 -2.52 -5.83
CA ARG A 46 -15.01 -3.86 -5.50
C ARG A 46 -15.94 -3.86 -4.28
N GLY A 47 -15.58 -3.13 -3.22
CA GLY A 47 -16.41 -3.06 -2.02
C GLY A 47 -17.71 -2.31 -2.26
N GLN A 48 -17.69 -1.27 -3.11
CA GLN A 48 -18.88 -0.55 -3.54
C GLN A 48 -19.79 -1.47 -4.38
N GLU A 49 -19.24 -2.18 -5.36
CA GLU A 49 -19.98 -3.14 -6.18
C GLU A 49 -20.59 -4.26 -5.33
N ASP A 50 -19.83 -4.85 -4.39
CA ASP A 50 -20.34 -5.88 -3.48
C ASP A 50 -21.54 -5.35 -2.66
N PHE A 51 -21.46 -4.11 -2.17
CA PHE A 51 -22.53 -3.46 -1.42
C PHE A 51 -23.74 -3.14 -2.31
N GLU A 52 -23.53 -2.56 -3.49
CA GLU A 52 -24.59 -2.21 -4.44
C GLU A 52 -25.34 -3.46 -4.92
N ASN A 53 -24.61 -4.53 -5.27
CA ASN A 53 -25.20 -5.81 -5.65
C ASN A 53 -26.05 -6.40 -4.51
N TYR A 54 -25.58 -6.28 -3.26
CA TYR A 54 -26.37 -6.70 -2.10
C TYR A 54 -27.65 -5.88 -1.97
N ILE A 55 -27.59 -4.54 -2.06
CA ILE A 55 -28.78 -3.68 -1.99
C ILE A 55 -29.75 -3.99 -3.13
N LEU A 56 -29.26 -4.17 -4.36
CA LEU A 56 -30.09 -4.55 -5.51
C LEU A 56 -30.76 -5.90 -5.32
N SER A 57 -30.07 -6.87 -4.70
CA SER A 57 -30.67 -8.17 -4.36
C SER A 57 -31.79 -8.09 -3.33
N LEU A 58 -31.81 -7.04 -2.49
CA LEU A 58 -32.86 -6.77 -1.52
C LEU A 58 -34.01 -5.94 -2.08
N SER A 59 -33.80 -5.26 -3.21
CA SER A 59 -34.81 -4.36 -3.74
C SER A 59 -35.97 -5.10 -4.42
N ASP A 60 -37.12 -5.17 -3.74
CA ASP A 60 -38.41 -5.20 -4.41
C ASP A 60 -38.58 -3.90 -5.23
N THR A 61 -39.38 -3.94 -6.30
CA THR A 61 -39.46 -2.97 -7.43
C THR A 61 -39.86 -1.52 -7.08
N GLY A 62 -39.17 -0.86 -6.13
CA GLY A 62 -39.51 0.48 -5.65
C GLY A 62 -38.37 1.26 -4.98
N PHE A 63 -37.15 0.73 -4.85
CA PHE A 63 -36.03 1.48 -4.31
C PHE A 63 -35.37 2.34 -5.39
N SER A 64 -35.20 3.63 -5.10
CA SER A 64 -34.44 4.54 -5.95
C SER A 64 -32.95 4.46 -5.60
N PRO A 65 -32.04 4.45 -6.59
CA PRO A 65 -30.61 4.46 -6.32
C PRO A 65 -30.22 5.74 -5.57
N ILE A 66 -29.50 5.57 -4.46
CA ILE A 66 -28.95 6.69 -3.67
C ILE A 66 -27.68 7.14 -4.38
N LYS A 67 -27.60 8.43 -4.73
CA LYS A 67 -26.36 8.99 -5.28
C LYS A 67 -25.26 8.98 -4.23
N THR A 68 -24.23 8.18 -4.45
CA THR A 68 -23.03 8.15 -3.61
C THR A 68 -22.17 9.38 -3.91
N ILE A 69 -21.75 10.09 -2.86
CA ILE A 69 -20.77 11.18 -2.98
C ILE A 69 -19.39 10.53 -2.97
N LEU A 70 -18.61 10.70 -4.04
CA LEU A 70 -17.24 10.21 -4.07
C LEU A 70 -16.41 10.83 -2.95
N PRO A 71 -15.63 10.03 -2.20
CA PRO A 71 -14.79 10.54 -1.13
C PRO A 71 -13.70 11.45 -1.70
N LYS A 72 -13.39 12.53 -0.96
CA LYS A 72 -12.23 13.38 -1.29
C LYS A 72 -10.95 12.65 -0.87
N ILE A 73 -10.18 12.18 -1.85
CA ILE A 73 -8.87 11.55 -1.62
C ILE A 73 -7.74 12.59 -1.66
N ARG A 74 -6.65 12.33 -0.93
CA ARG A 74 -5.45 13.15 -0.86
C ARG A 74 -4.29 12.50 -1.63
N ASP A 75 -3.29 13.30 -2.02
CA ASP A 75 -2.09 12.82 -2.75
C ASP A 75 -1.43 11.60 -2.11
N TRP A 76 -1.32 11.58 -0.78
CA TRP A 76 -0.70 10.46 -0.07
C TRP A 76 -1.56 9.19 -0.07
N GLN A 77 -2.89 9.31 -0.14
CA GLN A 77 -3.80 8.16 -0.29
C GLN A 77 -3.71 7.58 -1.71
N VAL A 78 -3.50 8.43 -2.72
CA VAL A 78 -3.17 7.99 -4.08
C VAL A 78 -1.82 7.27 -4.11
N GLY A 79 -0.83 7.78 -3.38
CA GLY A 79 0.45 7.10 -3.22
C GLY A 79 0.35 5.74 -2.52
N GLU A 80 -0.50 5.62 -1.49
CA GLU A 80 -0.82 4.34 -0.86
C GLU A 80 -1.47 3.36 -1.83
N GLY A 81 -2.51 3.80 -2.57
CA GLY A 81 -3.16 2.96 -3.57
C GLY A 81 -2.20 2.52 -4.68
N PHE A 82 -1.28 3.40 -5.09
CA PHE A 82 -0.24 3.05 -6.07
C PHE A 82 0.78 2.05 -5.52
N ALA A 83 1.19 2.20 -4.26
CA ALA A 83 2.05 1.24 -3.59
C ALA A 83 1.39 -0.14 -3.46
N GLU A 84 0.11 -0.18 -3.05
CA GLU A 84 -0.68 -1.40 -2.95
C GLU A 84 -0.80 -2.10 -4.31
N ALA A 85 -1.14 -1.34 -5.35
CA ALA A 85 -1.22 -1.86 -6.72
C ALA A 85 0.12 -2.46 -7.16
N HIS A 86 1.22 -1.75 -6.90
CA HIS A 86 2.55 -2.19 -7.29
C HIS A 86 2.98 -3.48 -6.60
N LEU A 87 2.80 -3.54 -5.28
CA LEU A 87 3.14 -4.74 -4.51
C LEU A 87 2.26 -5.94 -4.89
N THR A 88 0.98 -5.70 -5.17
CA THR A 88 0.06 -6.76 -5.62
C THR A 88 0.48 -7.32 -6.98
N ALA A 89 0.76 -6.44 -7.94
CA ALA A 89 1.13 -6.84 -9.30
C ALA A 89 2.53 -7.48 -9.39
N HIS A 90 3.51 -6.94 -8.66
CA HIS A 90 4.93 -7.23 -8.92
C HIS A 90 5.65 -7.91 -7.75
N PHE A 91 5.06 -7.94 -6.55
CA PHE A 91 5.63 -8.59 -5.37
C PHE A 91 4.80 -9.79 -4.89
N SER A 92 3.76 -10.23 -5.61
CA SER A 92 2.88 -11.33 -5.15
C SER A 92 2.29 -11.07 -3.76
N CYS A 93 2.02 -9.81 -3.45
CA CYS A 93 1.27 -9.44 -2.26
C CYS A 93 -0.22 -9.54 -2.52
N ASP A 94 -0.99 -9.70 -1.45
CA ASP A 94 -2.44 -9.65 -1.48
C ASP A 94 -2.96 -8.90 -0.26
N PHE A 95 -3.65 -7.79 -0.49
CA PHE A 95 -4.21 -6.94 0.56
C PHE A 95 -5.74 -7.03 0.46
N PRO A 96 -6.36 -8.02 1.14
CA PRO A 96 -7.73 -8.41 0.85
C PRO A 96 -8.78 -7.45 1.43
N TRP A 97 -8.35 -6.44 2.19
CA TRP A 97 -9.25 -5.54 2.90
C TRP A 97 -8.89 -4.07 2.69
N SER A 98 -9.83 -3.35 2.06
CA SER A 98 -9.97 -1.90 2.00
C SER A 98 -9.76 -1.15 3.32
N ASN A 99 -8.66 -0.43 3.53
CA ASN A 99 -8.60 0.58 4.60
C ASN A 99 -9.77 1.58 4.52
N ASN A 100 -10.24 1.91 3.31
CA ASN A 100 -11.39 2.80 3.12
C ASN A 100 -12.66 2.30 3.84
N ARG A 101 -12.83 0.99 3.99
CA ARG A 101 -13.98 0.37 4.68
C ARG A 101 -13.95 0.57 6.19
N ASP A 102 -12.84 1.02 6.74
CA ASP A 102 -12.66 1.23 8.19
C ASP A 102 -12.88 2.68 8.61
N LEU A 103 -12.95 3.58 7.64
CA LEU A 103 -13.22 4.98 7.86
C LEU A 103 -14.67 5.18 8.30
N LYS A 104 -14.85 5.36 9.61
CA LYS A 104 -16.14 5.82 10.18
C LYS A 104 -16.38 7.31 9.92
N ASN A 105 -15.31 8.06 9.69
CA ASN A 105 -15.32 9.44 9.24
C ASN A 105 -14.47 9.52 7.97
N PRO A 106 -15.03 9.94 6.82
CA PRO A 106 -14.28 10.08 5.57
C PRO A 106 -13.04 10.99 5.64
N ASN A 107 -12.96 11.84 6.67
CA ASN A 107 -11.85 12.77 6.87
C ASN A 107 -10.79 12.30 7.88
N SER A 108 -10.96 11.14 8.53
CA SER A 108 -9.99 10.64 9.51
C SER A 108 -8.85 9.86 8.85
N SER A 109 -7.67 9.88 9.46
CA SER A 109 -6.60 8.92 9.18
C SER A 109 -6.77 7.70 10.09
N LEU A 110 -6.59 6.49 9.55
CA LEU A 110 -6.58 5.28 10.35
C LEU A 110 -5.31 5.19 11.19
N THR A 111 -5.43 4.51 12.33
CA THR A 111 -4.28 4.11 13.14
C THR A 111 -3.90 2.68 12.77
N GLY A 112 -2.64 2.45 12.39
CA GLY A 112 -2.24 1.11 11.96
C GLY A 112 -0.99 1.08 11.11
N ALA A 113 -0.83 -0.01 10.37
CA ALA A 113 0.03 -0.07 9.20
C ALA A 113 -0.84 0.27 7.97
N ASP A 114 -0.27 0.92 6.96
CA ASP A 114 -1.02 1.31 5.76
C ASP A 114 -1.47 0.10 4.95
N MET A 115 -0.74 -1.02 5.01
CA MET A 115 -1.09 -2.25 4.31
C MET A 115 -0.97 -3.46 5.22
N VAL A 116 -2.00 -4.32 5.22
CA VAL A 116 -2.04 -5.55 6.01
C VAL A 116 -2.62 -6.67 5.14
N GLY A 117 -1.85 -7.72 4.90
CA GLY A 117 -2.22 -8.74 3.95
C GLY A 117 -1.31 -9.96 4.00
N PHE A 118 -1.05 -10.53 2.82
CA PHE A 118 -0.32 -11.78 2.67
C PHE A 118 0.78 -11.67 1.62
N HIS A 119 1.87 -12.41 1.83
CA HIS A 119 2.92 -12.64 0.84
C HIS A 119 3.45 -14.07 1.00
N LYS A 120 3.39 -14.87 -0.06
CA LYS A 120 3.91 -16.26 -0.09
C LYS A 120 3.45 -17.14 1.11
N GLY A 121 2.17 -17.07 1.44
CA GLY A 121 1.58 -17.89 2.53
C GLY A 121 1.93 -17.40 3.94
N GLU A 122 2.50 -16.20 4.09
CA GLU A 122 2.79 -15.55 5.37
C GLU A 122 2.11 -14.18 5.45
N PHE A 123 2.07 -13.58 6.65
CA PHE A 123 1.59 -12.21 6.81
C PHE A 123 2.54 -11.21 6.15
N ALA A 124 1.96 -10.19 5.53
CA ALA A 124 2.65 -9.04 4.97
C ALA A 124 2.13 -7.76 5.61
N PHE A 125 3.03 -6.92 6.11
CA PHE A 125 2.72 -5.62 6.68
C PHE A 125 3.45 -4.54 5.89
N GLY A 126 2.81 -3.41 5.65
CA GLY A 126 3.38 -2.35 4.84
C GLY A 126 3.13 -0.96 5.40
N GLU A 127 4.07 -0.07 5.11
CA GLU A 127 3.98 1.36 5.38
C GLU A 127 4.43 2.12 4.14
N VAL A 128 3.68 3.15 3.78
CA VAL A 128 3.90 3.97 2.60
C VAL A 128 4.16 5.40 3.05
N LYS A 129 5.12 6.06 2.40
CA LYS A 129 5.26 7.52 2.48
C LYS A 129 5.30 8.11 1.10
N THR A 130 4.54 9.18 0.92
CA THR A 130 4.54 10.00 -0.30
C THR A 130 5.28 11.31 0.00
N SER A 131 6.25 11.69 -0.83
CA SER A 131 7.05 12.91 -0.59
C SER A 131 7.53 13.55 -1.89
N THR A 132 7.29 14.86 -1.99
CA THR A 132 7.77 15.74 -3.06
C THR A 132 9.05 16.50 -2.67
N GLU A 133 9.61 16.24 -1.48
CA GLU A 133 10.81 16.93 -1.00
C GLU A 133 12.00 16.64 -1.93
N GLN A 134 12.80 17.64 -2.30
CA GLN A 134 14.03 17.41 -3.08
C GLN A 134 15.17 16.78 -2.27
N LYS A 135 15.03 16.77 -0.93
CA LYS A 135 16.01 16.23 0.00
C LYS A 135 16.12 14.70 -0.13
N SER A 136 17.33 14.18 -0.01
CA SER A 136 17.62 12.74 0.00
C SER A 136 18.53 12.41 1.20
N PRO A 137 18.10 11.62 2.19
CA PRO A 137 16.74 11.05 2.33
C PRO A 137 15.68 12.10 2.72
N PRO A 138 14.42 11.96 2.26
CA PRO A 138 13.35 12.91 2.60
C PRO A 138 12.95 12.79 4.08
N GLN A 139 12.41 13.86 4.67
CA GLN A 139 12.13 13.89 6.11
C GLN A 139 11.15 12.79 6.54
N VAL A 140 10.20 12.41 5.68
CA VAL A 140 9.25 11.31 5.93
C VAL A 140 9.90 9.97 6.25
N THR A 141 11.17 9.75 5.86
CA THR A 141 11.90 8.51 6.19
C THR A 141 12.45 8.52 7.62
N SER A 142 12.81 9.70 8.14
CA SER A 142 13.55 9.87 9.39
C SER A 142 12.78 10.62 10.48
N LYS A 143 11.55 11.07 10.20
CA LYS A 143 10.73 11.84 11.14
C LYS A 143 10.51 11.06 12.43
N LYS A 144 10.70 11.74 13.57
CA LYS A 144 10.51 11.13 14.89
C LYS A 144 9.01 10.89 15.13
N GLY A 145 8.66 9.66 15.49
CA GLY A 145 7.30 9.27 15.89
C GLY A 145 6.49 8.58 14.78
N ASP A 146 6.46 9.17 13.59
CA ASP A 146 5.64 8.75 12.44
C ASP A 146 6.42 8.67 11.11
N GLY A 147 7.75 8.73 11.16
CA GLY A 147 8.59 8.47 9.99
C GLY A 147 8.64 6.99 9.65
N LEU A 148 8.87 6.69 8.37
CA LEU A 148 8.90 5.33 7.83
C LEU A 148 9.79 4.40 8.67
N ASN A 149 11.02 4.82 9.01
CA ASN A 149 11.92 4.01 9.85
C ASN A 149 11.31 3.63 11.21
N THR A 150 10.63 4.59 11.87
CA THR A 150 10.03 4.35 13.19
C THR A 150 8.90 3.31 13.09
N GLN A 151 8.07 3.41 12.05
CA GLN A 151 6.94 2.50 11.85
C GLN A 151 7.41 1.11 11.42
N LEU A 152 8.36 1.01 10.48
CA LEU A 152 8.95 -0.26 10.09
C LEU A 152 9.70 -0.93 11.25
N LYS A 153 10.39 -0.17 12.10
CA LYS A 153 11.04 -0.73 13.29
C LYS A 153 10.02 -1.34 14.26
N LYS A 154 8.88 -0.68 14.46
CA LYS A 154 7.76 -1.26 15.24
C LYS A 154 7.25 -2.53 14.57
N LEU A 155 7.01 -2.53 13.26
CA LEU A 155 6.59 -3.74 12.55
C LEU A 155 7.60 -4.89 12.66
N CYS A 156 8.92 -4.61 12.63
CA CYS A 156 9.98 -5.62 12.79
C CYS A 156 9.97 -6.24 14.20
N HIS A 157 9.83 -5.44 15.26
CA HIS A 157 10.18 -5.87 16.62
C HIS A 157 9.03 -5.89 17.62
N ASP A 158 7.89 -5.30 17.29
CA ASP A 158 6.71 -5.26 18.16
C ASP A 158 5.75 -6.41 17.81
N HIS A 159 5.89 -7.51 18.54
CA HIS A 159 5.04 -8.69 18.36
C HIS A 159 3.57 -8.38 18.63
N ASP A 160 3.25 -7.64 19.69
CA ASP A 160 1.87 -7.36 20.08
C ASP A 160 1.17 -6.52 19.01
N ARG A 161 1.87 -5.54 18.44
CA ARG A 161 1.38 -4.77 17.30
C ARG A 161 1.09 -5.67 16.10
N ARG A 162 2.01 -6.56 15.72
CA ARG A 162 1.78 -7.50 14.61
C ARG A 162 0.61 -8.44 14.90
N TRP A 163 0.50 -8.93 16.12
CA TRP A 163 -0.58 -9.81 16.52
C TRP A 163 -1.94 -9.09 16.49
N LEU A 164 -1.99 -7.80 16.83
CA LEU A 164 -3.18 -6.98 16.66
C LEU A 164 -3.57 -6.85 15.18
N LEU A 165 -2.60 -6.69 14.27
CA LEU A 165 -2.85 -6.66 12.82
C LEU A 165 -3.33 -8.03 12.28
N ALA A 166 -2.81 -9.13 12.83
CA ALA A 166 -3.29 -10.48 12.50
C ALA A 166 -4.73 -10.73 12.98
N GLN A 167 -5.09 -10.23 14.17
CA GLN A 167 -6.47 -10.24 14.67
C GLN A 167 -7.38 -9.32 13.87
N TYR A 168 -6.88 -8.17 13.43
CA TYR A 168 -7.61 -7.29 12.53
C TYR A 168 -8.01 -8.02 11.24
N LEU A 169 -7.07 -8.73 10.60
CA LEU A 169 -7.39 -9.54 9.43
C LEU A 169 -8.34 -10.70 9.74
N PHE A 170 -8.27 -11.32 10.93
CA PHE A 170 -9.21 -12.37 11.34
C PHE A 170 -10.66 -11.91 11.16
N HIS A 171 -10.98 -10.72 11.65
CA HIS A 171 -12.35 -10.21 11.61
C HIS A 171 -12.86 -9.93 10.19
N ARG A 172 -11.97 -9.85 9.19
CA ARG A 172 -12.31 -9.54 7.80
C ARG A 172 -12.24 -10.75 6.88
N VAL A 173 -11.25 -11.63 7.08
CA VAL A 173 -10.88 -12.65 6.10
C VAL A 173 -10.57 -14.02 6.71
N LYS A 174 -11.02 -14.31 7.94
CA LYS A 174 -10.77 -15.61 8.63
C LYS A 174 -11.16 -16.86 7.84
N ASN A 175 -12.14 -16.76 6.94
CA ASN A 175 -12.64 -17.89 6.16
C ASN A 175 -11.83 -18.14 4.87
N THR A 176 -10.70 -17.46 4.68
CA THR A 176 -9.83 -17.64 3.52
C THR A 176 -8.69 -18.61 3.82
N THR A 177 -8.27 -19.38 2.82
CA THR A 177 -7.09 -20.27 2.93
C THR A 177 -5.82 -19.47 3.21
N LYS A 178 -5.66 -18.29 2.60
CA LYS A 178 -4.51 -17.41 2.81
C LYS A 178 -4.35 -16.99 4.27
N TYR A 179 -5.45 -16.63 4.95
CA TYR A 179 -5.40 -16.30 6.37
C TYR A 179 -4.95 -17.50 7.21
N GLN A 180 -5.52 -18.67 6.94
CA GLN A 180 -5.14 -19.91 7.63
C GLN A 180 -3.65 -20.25 7.43
N GLU A 181 -3.15 -20.19 6.21
CA GLU A 181 -1.73 -20.43 5.88
C GLU A 181 -0.81 -19.47 6.62
N ALA A 182 -1.10 -18.16 6.56
CA ALA A 182 -0.31 -17.14 7.24
C ALA A 182 -0.31 -17.31 8.76
N CYS A 183 -1.46 -17.65 9.36
CA CYS A 183 -1.55 -17.98 10.77
C CYS A 183 -0.69 -19.20 11.13
N ILE A 184 -0.77 -20.29 10.35
CA ILE A 184 0.04 -21.50 10.59
C ILE A 184 1.53 -21.15 10.50
N ALA A 185 1.96 -20.38 9.51
CA ALA A 185 3.34 -19.97 9.35
C ALA A 185 3.83 -19.13 10.53
N TYR A 186 3.02 -18.15 10.98
CA TYR A 186 3.36 -17.26 12.09
C TYR A 186 3.37 -17.98 13.45
N LEU A 187 2.48 -18.96 13.66
CA LEU A 187 2.47 -19.77 14.89
C LEU A 187 3.65 -20.74 14.97
N LYS A 188 4.14 -21.24 13.83
CA LYS A 188 5.36 -22.07 13.78
C LYS A 188 6.61 -21.25 14.14
N ASN A 189 6.67 -20.01 13.70
CA ASN A 189 7.72 -19.07 14.04
C ASN A 189 7.18 -17.64 13.90
N ASN A 190 7.16 -16.88 14.99
CA ASN A 190 6.63 -15.52 15.00
C ASN A 190 7.50 -14.49 14.24
N GLN A 191 8.59 -14.94 13.61
CA GLN A 191 9.40 -14.21 12.63
C GLN A 191 9.02 -14.49 11.17
N ASN A 192 8.09 -15.41 10.90
CA ASN A 192 7.58 -15.71 9.56
C ASN A 192 6.54 -14.68 9.14
N PHE A 193 7.05 -13.52 8.73
CA PHE A 193 6.27 -12.45 8.13
C PHE A 193 7.17 -11.57 7.28
N TYR A 194 6.56 -10.78 6.40
CA TYR A 194 7.22 -9.83 5.53
C TYR A 194 6.85 -8.40 5.85
N ILE A 195 7.78 -7.49 5.61
CA ILE A 195 7.59 -6.05 5.76
C ILE A 195 7.88 -5.35 4.44
N PHE A 196 7.02 -4.40 4.07
CA PHE A 196 7.20 -3.54 2.91
C PHE A 196 7.24 -2.07 3.33
N GLY A 197 8.36 -1.41 3.11
CA GLY A 197 8.47 0.04 3.19
C GLY A 197 8.44 0.64 1.80
N VAL A 198 7.40 1.41 1.46
CA VAL A 198 7.27 2.02 0.13
C VAL A 198 7.44 3.53 0.22
N LEU A 199 8.24 4.10 -0.68
CA LEU A 199 8.47 5.54 -0.79
C LEU A 199 8.06 6.01 -2.19
N VAL A 200 6.96 6.75 -2.29
CA VAL A 200 6.46 7.34 -3.54
C VAL A 200 6.96 8.77 -3.67
N ARG A 201 7.60 9.11 -4.80
CA ARG A 201 8.22 10.42 -5.00
C ARG A 201 8.09 10.90 -6.43
N ASP A 202 8.13 12.20 -6.65
CA ASP A 202 8.21 12.87 -7.96
C ASP A 202 9.49 13.70 -8.07
N VAL A 203 10.62 13.12 -7.66
CA VAL A 203 11.94 13.73 -7.72
C VAL A 203 12.93 12.79 -8.41
N ASP A 204 14.13 13.28 -8.74
CA ASP A 204 15.17 12.44 -9.33
C ASP A 204 15.47 11.22 -8.44
N ALA A 205 15.53 10.05 -9.07
CA ALA A 205 15.77 8.80 -8.38
C ALA A 205 17.14 8.78 -7.69
N LYS A 206 17.16 8.50 -6.39
CA LYS A 206 18.38 8.48 -5.57
C LYS A 206 18.36 7.31 -4.60
N ILE A 207 19.29 6.37 -4.75
CA ILE A 207 19.45 5.26 -3.79
C ILE A 207 19.73 5.73 -2.36
N ASN A 208 20.24 6.96 -2.22
CA ASN A 208 20.49 7.63 -0.94
C ASN A 208 19.20 7.93 -0.15
N ASP A 209 18.03 7.79 -0.76
CA ASP A 209 16.74 7.92 -0.07
C ASP A 209 16.56 6.93 1.06
N TRP A 210 17.26 5.80 0.97
CA TRP A 210 17.24 4.75 1.95
C TRP A 210 18.35 4.88 2.99
N ASN A 211 19.28 5.84 2.88
CA ASN A 211 20.47 5.89 3.74
C ASN A 211 20.13 5.97 5.24
N TYR A 212 19.03 6.64 5.59
CA TYR A 212 18.58 6.65 6.99
C TYR A 212 18.16 5.25 7.45
N LEU A 213 17.32 4.54 6.68
CA LEU A 213 16.87 3.19 7.00
C LEU A 213 18.02 2.19 6.97
N LYS A 214 18.93 2.27 5.97
CA LYS A 214 20.14 1.44 5.89
C LYS A 214 20.96 1.51 7.18
N LYS A 215 21.05 2.70 7.79
CA LYS A 215 21.81 2.94 9.01
C LYS A 215 21.07 2.57 10.30
N HIS A 216 19.73 2.66 10.31
CA HIS A 216 18.95 2.68 11.56
C HIS A 216 17.86 1.61 11.68
N LEU A 217 17.48 0.95 10.58
CA LEU A 217 16.51 -0.13 10.60
C LEU A 217 17.21 -1.45 10.90
N GLU A 218 16.84 -2.04 12.03
CA GLU A 218 17.21 -3.41 12.38
C GLU A 218 16.11 -4.32 11.86
N VAL A 219 16.44 -5.29 11.00
CA VAL A 219 15.45 -6.24 10.44
C VAL A 219 15.24 -7.42 11.38
N HIS A 220 14.07 -8.07 11.29
CA HIS A 220 13.75 -9.29 12.07
C HIS A 220 14.27 -10.58 11.41
N GLY A 221 14.64 -10.51 10.13
CA GLY A 221 15.19 -11.65 9.38
C GLY A 221 15.70 -11.24 8.00
N GLU A 222 16.62 -12.02 7.45
CA GLU A 222 17.19 -11.78 6.12
C GLU A 222 16.13 -11.94 5.02
N ASN A 223 16.15 -11.02 4.06
CA ASN A 223 15.26 -10.99 2.89
C ASN A 223 13.76 -10.99 3.26
N ARG A 224 13.41 -10.54 4.48
CA ARG A 224 12.03 -10.38 4.95
C ARG A 224 11.54 -8.93 4.91
N VAL A 225 12.43 -7.97 4.68
CA VAL A 225 12.11 -6.54 4.62
C VAL A 225 12.45 -6.02 3.22
N PHE A 226 11.44 -5.47 2.55
CA PHE A 226 11.54 -4.88 1.22
C PHE A 226 11.35 -3.37 1.31
N LEU A 227 12.33 -2.61 0.82
CA LEU A 227 12.26 -1.15 0.68
C LEU A 227 12.15 -0.81 -0.80
N VAL A 228 11.00 -0.27 -1.21
CA VAL A 228 10.68 -0.03 -2.63
C VAL A 228 10.43 1.46 -2.84
N ALA A 229 11.24 2.11 -3.67
CA ALA A 229 11.01 3.49 -4.06
C ALA A 229 10.35 3.54 -5.44
N LEU A 230 9.21 4.22 -5.52
CA LEU A 230 8.45 4.45 -6.74
C LEU A 230 8.62 5.92 -7.15
N TYR A 231 9.46 6.16 -8.14
CA TYR A 231 9.77 7.49 -8.67
C TYR A 231 8.87 7.80 -9.86
N LEU A 232 7.95 8.73 -9.67
CA LEU A 232 7.07 9.27 -10.70
C LEU A 232 7.78 10.40 -11.47
N PRO A 233 7.22 10.84 -12.62
CA PRO A 233 7.74 11.99 -13.36
C PRO A 233 8.00 13.19 -12.45
N LYS A 234 9.12 13.86 -12.68
CA LYS A 234 9.64 14.88 -11.77
C LYS A 234 8.71 16.10 -11.66
N ASN A 235 8.62 16.66 -10.46
CA ASN A 235 7.88 17.88 -10.07
C ASN A 235 6.36 17.78 -10.00
N ASP A 236 5.72 16.94 -10.81
CA ASP A 236 4.26 16.88 -10.88
C ASP A 236 3.69 15.46 -11.04
N GLY A 237 4.53 14.41 -10.98
CA GLY A 237 4.10 13.04 -11.18
C GLY A 237 3.04 12.57 -10.17
N ILE A 238 3.15 13.00 -8.91
CA ILE A 238 2.16 12.69 -7.88
C ILE A 238 0.83 13.36 -8.20
N GLN A 239 0.84 14.64 -8.58
CA GLN A 239 -0.38 15.38 -8.92
C GLN A 239 -1.02 14.89 -10.22
N LYS A 240 -0.21 14.50 -11.22
CA LYS A 240 -0.68 13.88 -12.45
C LYS A 240 -1.37 12.55 -12.19
N LEU A 241 -0.76 11.68 -11.38
CA LEU A 241 -1.39 10.42 -10.99
C LEU A 241 -2.69 10.66 -10.22
N HIS A 242 -2.69 11.61 -9.27
CA HIS A 242 -3.89 12.00 -8.54
C HIS A 242 -5.01 12.42 -9.51
N ALA A 243 -4.73 13.37 -10.40
CA ALA A 243 -5.72 13.86 -11.37
C ALA A 243 -6.26 12.73 -12.26
N ALA A 244 -5.39 11.83 -12.73
CA ALA A 244 -5.77 10.68 -13.51
C ALA A 244 -6.70 9.75 -12.72
N VAL A 245 -6.37 9.43 -11.46
CA VAL A 245 -7.19 8.60 -10.55
C VAL A 245 -8.58 9.20 -10.32
N LEU A 246 -8.67 10.50 -10.02
CA LEU A 246 -9.97 11.18 -9.86
C LEU A 246 -10.82 11.08 -11.13
N SER A 247 -10.21 11.20 -12.31
CA SER A 247 -10.92 11.11 -13.59
C SER A 247 -11.51 9.73 -13.87
N LYS A 248 -10.94 8.67 -13.24
CA LYS A 248 -11.42 7.29 -13.33
C LYS A 248 -12.51 7.00 -12.31
N GLY A 249 -12.30 7.38 -11.05
CA GLY A 249 -13.31 7.21 -9.99
C GLY A 249 -14.59 8.03 -10.20
N ALA A 250 -14.53 9.14 -10.96
CA ALA A 250 -15.72 9.91 -11.35
C ALA A 250 -16.59 9.23 -12.43
N LYS A 251 -16.13 8.13 -13.02
CA LYS A 251 -16.80 7.42 -14.13
C LYS A 251 -17.34 6.04 -13.76
N SER A 252 -16.99 5.54 -12.57
CA SER A 252 -17.60 4.39 -11.89
C SER A 252 -18.83 4.86 -11.11
#